data_AF-A0A929ZYK7-F1
#
_entry.id   AF-A0A929ZYK7-F1
#
_cell.length_a   1.000
_cell.length_b   1.000
_cell.length_c   1.000
_cell.angle_alpha   90.00
_cell.angle_beta   90.00
_cell.angle_gamma   90.00
#
_symmetry.space_group_name_H-M   'P 1'
#
loop_
_entity.id
_entity.type
_entity.pdbx_description
1 polymer ?
#
loop_
_entity_poly.entity_id
_entity_poly.type
_entity_poly.pdbx_seq_one_letter_code
_entity_poly.pdbx_strand_id
1 'polypeptide(L)'
;MIHILLNQFTFDQAWGFGELSQLIEKDMKVLMMPLSYNDGWSNEFATWDDFFAKGKPAYEMMVRPFYNYGIREKQISWFNYYQDNYANAKAKIEAADIIVITGDCGEWIMQ
;
A
#
# COMPACT_ATOMS: atom_id res chain seq x y z
N MET A 1 -4.23 5.29 -17.44
CA MET A 1 -4.07 4.44 -16.24
C MET A 1 -2.80 3.64 -16.44
N ILE A 2 -1.87 3.69 -15.49
CA ILE A 2 -0.59 2.98 -15.56
C ILE A 2 -0.65 1.87 -14.51
N HIS A 3 -0.29 0.64 -14.90
CA HIS A 3 -0.20 -0.49 -13.99
C HIS A 3 1.26 -0.91 -13.89
N ILE A 4 1.79 -0.94 -12.67
CA ILE A 4 3.19 -1.27 -12.39
C ILE A 4 3.20 -2.50 -11.50
N LEU A 5 3.90 -3.54 -11.94
CA LEU A 5 4.16 -4.72 -11.13
C LEU A 5 5.57 -4.63 -10.56
N LEU A 6 5.68 -4.64 -9.24
CA LEU A 6 6.94 -4.61 -8.51
C LEU A 6 7.09 -5.89 -7.69
N ASN A 7 8.31 -6.40 -7.61
CA ASN A 7 8.62 -7.59 -6.80
C ASN A 7 8.94 -7.24 -5.33
N GLN A 8 9.34 -6.00 -5.03
CA GLN A 8 9.84 -5.58 -3.71
C GLN A 8 9.50 -4.11 -3.40
N PHE A 9 9.36 -3.81 -2.11
CA PHE A 9 9.23 -2.44 -1.56
C PHE A 9 10.59 -1.73 -1.42
N THR A 10 11.48 -1.90 -2.40
CA THR A 10 12.80 -1.24 -2.45
C THR A 10 12.93 -0.39 -3.72
N PHE A 11 11.81 -0.02 -4.31
CA PHE A 11 11.72 0.70 -5.58
C PHE A 11 12.22 2.15 -5.50
N ASP A 12 12.55 2.64 -4.32
CA ASP A 12 13.27 3.89 -4.08
C ASP A 12 14.79 3.77 -4.28
N GLN A 13 15.31 2.56 -4.52
CA GLN A 13 16.71 2.33 -4.84
C GLN A 13 17.00 2.58 -6.32
N ALA A 14 18.30 2.59 -6.68
CA ALA A 14 18.79 2.92 -8.02
C ALA A 14 18.11 2.14 -9.17
N TRP A 15 17.67 0.91 -8.92
CA TRP A 15 17.00 0.08 -9.92
C TRP A 15 15.59 0.57 -10.28
N GLY A 16 14.87 1.18 -9.35
CA GLY A 16 13.49 1.63 -9.54
C GLY A 16 13.34 3.14 -9.63
N PHE A 17 14.18 3.88 -8.90
CA PHE A 17 14.03 5.32 -8.71
C PHE A 17 14.09 6.11 -10.01
N GLY A 18 14.99 5.77 -10.94
CA GLY A 18 15.14 6.49 -12.20
C GLY A 18 13.88 6.47 -13.07
N GLU A 19 13.19 5.34 -13.12
CA GLU A 19 11.96 5.19 -13.91
C GLU A 19 10.74 5.72 -13.16
N LEU A 20 10.59 5.36 -11.88
CA LEU A 20 9.41 5.72 -11.10
C LEU A 20 9.36 7.20 -10.70
N SER A 21 10.50 7.89 -10.63
CA SER A 21 10.53 9.34 -10.36
C SER A 21 9.91 10.18 -11.47
N GLN A 22 9.70 9.61 -12.66
CA GLN A 22 8.98 10.24 -13.75
C GLN A 22 7.45 10.11 -13.61
N LEU A 23 6.99 9.22 -12.71
CA LEU A 23 5.58 8.87 -12.53
C LEU A 23 5.05 9.27 -11.15
N ILE A 24 5.91 9.28 -10.12
CA ILE A 24 5.55 9.55 -8.73
C ILE A 24 5.96 10.98 -8.38
N GLU A 25 4.97 11.84 -8.14
CA GLU A 25 5.16 13.22 -7.75
C GLU A 25 4.97 13.42 -6.23
N LYS A 26 5.66 14.41 -5.66
CA LYS A 26 5.77 14.62 -4.20
C LYS A 26 4.45 14.91 -3.50
N ASP A 27 3.43 15.40 -4.20
CA ASP A 27 2.12 15.81 -3.67
C ASP A 27 1.02 14.77 -3.92
N MET A 28 1.33 13.68 -4.61
CA MET A 28 0.42 12.56 -4.81
C MET A 28 -0.01 11.92 -3.48
N LYS A 29 -1.24 11.43 -3.47
CA LYS A 29 -1.85 10.69 -2.37
C LYS A 29 -1.78 9.20 -2.65
N VAL A 30 -1.31 8.45 -1.65
CA VAL A 30 -1.16 7.00 -1.73
C VAL A 30 -2.24 6.33 -0.90
N LEU A 31 -2.90 5.33 -1.47
CA LEU A 31 -3.74 4.39 -0.75
C LEU A 31 -3.05 3.03 -0.70
N MET A 32 -2.70 2.60 0.51
CA MET A 32 -2.19 1.26 0.79
C MET A 32 -3.36 0.30 0.97
N MET A 33 -3.42 -0.74 0.15
CA MET A 33 -4.43 -1.80 0.20
C MET A 33 -3.74 -3.14 0.43
N PRO A 34 -3.44 -3.49 1.70
CA PRO A 34 -3.02 -4.83 2.06
C PRO A 34 -4.21 -5.79 1.95
N LEU A 35 -4.28 -6.48 0.82
CA LEU A 35 -5.32 -7.46 0.49
C LEU A 35 -4.80 -8.90 0.64
N SER A 36 -3.66 -9.11 1.29
CA SER A 36 -3.21 -10.43 1.73
C SER A 36 -4.27 -11.07 2.63
N TYR A 37 -4.99 -12.04 2.07
CA TYR A 37 -5.81 -12.99 2.81
C TYR A 37 -5.09 -14.34 2.77
N ASN A 38 -4.88 -14.95 3.93
CA ASN A 38 -4.36 -16.30 4.06
C ASN A 38 -5.25 -17.08 5.02
N ASP A 39 -5.84 -18.18 4.54
CA ASP A 39 -6.59 -19.14 5.32
C ASP A 39 -5.69 -19.73 6.43
N GLY A 40 -5.69 -19.08 7.59
CA GLY A 40 -4.99 -19.54 8.79
C GLY A 40 -4.20 -18.47 9.54
N TRP A 41 -3.85 -17.33 8.91
CA TRP A 41 -3.05 -16.28 9.54
C TRP A 41 -3.75 -14.92 9.60
N SER A 42 -4.74 -14.65 8.75
CA SER A 42 -5.37 -13.33 8.66
C SER A 42 -6.85 -13.34 8.98
N ASN A 43 -7.35 -14.27 9.81
CA ASN A 43 -8.78 -14.41 10.10
C ASN A 43 -9.31 -13.49 11.20
N GLU A 44 -8.45 -12.69 11.83
CA GLU A 44 -8.84 -11.80 12.93
C GLU A 44 -8.24 -10.41 12.77
N PHE A 45 -9.03 -9.38 13.13
CA PHE A 45 -8.65 -7.97 13.15
C PHE A 45 -7.31 -7.71 13.87
N ALA A 46 -7.04 -8.45 14.95
CA ALA A 46 -5.80 -8.37 15.71
C ALA A 46 -4.57 -8.64 14.83
N THR A 47 -4.66 -9.58 13.89
CA THR A 47 -3.54 -9.91 13.01
C THR A 47 -3.34 -8.87 11.91
N TRP A 48 -4.36 -8.11 11.53
CA TRP A 48 -4.15 -6.99 10.60
C TRP A 48 -3.38 -5.85 11.28
N ASP A 49 -3.83 -5.44 12.45
CA ASP A 49 -3.23 -4.34 13.20
C ASP A 49 -1.78 -4.66 13.60
N ASP A 50 -1.49 -5.92 13.93
CA ASP A 50 -0.14 -6.34 14.31
C ASP A 50 0.91 -6.20 13.21
N PHE A 51 0.50 -6.23 11.94
CA PHE A 51 1.40 -6.10 10.81
C PHE A 51 1.35 -4.71 10.17
N PHE A 52 0.15 -4.14 10.01
CA PHE A 52 -0.08 -2.94 9.20
C PHE A 52 -0.35 -1.68 10.02
N ALA A 53 -0.44 -1.75 11.35
CA ALA A 53 -0.50 -0.54 12.17
C ALA A 53 0.78 0.28 12.04
N LYS A 54 0.63 1.59 12.23
CA LYS A 54 1.74 2.54 12.24
C LYS A 54 2.84 2.09 13.22
N GLY A 55 4.09 2.13 12.79
CA GLY A 55 5.25 1.74 13.59
C GLY A 55 5.54 0.24 13.61
N LYS A 56 4.73 -0.59 12.95
CA LYS A 56 5.03 -2.01 12.76
C LYS A 56 6.03 -2.19 11.60
N PRO A 57 6.86 -3.25 11.60
CA PRO A 57 7.89 -3.44 10.58
C PRO A 57 7.37 -3.46 9.14
N ALA A 58 6.22 -4.09 8.88
CA ALA A 58 5.66 -4.14 7.54
C ALA A 58 5.18 -2.76 7.09
N TYR A 59 4.48 -2.02 7.95
CA TYR A 59 4.12 -0.62 7.71
C TYR A 59 5.33 0.22 7.28
N GLU A 60 6.40 0.21 8.08
CA GLU A 60 7.60 1.00 7.82
C GLU A 60 8.28 0.59 6.50
N MET A 61 8.35 -0.72 6.22
CA MET A 61 8.90 -1.24 4.97
C MET A 61 8.12 -0.75 3.74
N MET A 62 6.79 -0.72 3.80
CA MET A 62 5.94 -0.29 2.68
C MET A 62 5.93 1.24 2.50
N VAL A 63 6.03 1.99 3.60
CA VAL A 63 5.92 3.45 3.59
C VAL A 63 7.25 4.13 3.25
N ARG A 64 8.37 3.61 3.78
CA ARG A 64 9.70 4.24 3.63
C ARG A 64 10.06 4.61 2.18
N PRO A 65 9.84 3.76 1.15
CA PRO A 65 10.23 4.09 -0.21
C PRO A 65 9.62 5.40 -0.73
N PHE A 66 8.37 5.68 -0.38
CA PHE A 66 7.66 6.90 -0.79
C PHE A 66 8.32 8.19 -0.26
N TYR A 67 9.04 8.12 0.85
CA TYR A 67 9.73 9.28 1.42
C TYR A 67 10.82 9.83 0.49
N ASN A 68 11.47 8.98 -0.30
CA ASN A 68 12.48 9.39 -1.27
C ASN A 68 11.86 10.08 -2.50
N TYR A 69 10.57 9.87 -2.76
CA TYR A 69 9.79 10.60 -3.76
C TYR A 69 9.18 11.90 -3.19
N GLY A 70 9.42 12.22 -1.91
CA GLY A 70 8.92 13.43 -1.26
C GLY A 70 7.49 13.30 -0.69
N ILE A 71 6.82 12.17 -0.88
CA ILE A 71 5.53 11.86 -0.27
C ILE A 71 5.74 11.64 1.22
N ARG A 72 4.92 12.29 2.06
CA ARG A 72 5.00 12.15 3.53
C ARG A 72 3.84 11.35 4.07
N GLU A 73 3.97 10.88 5.31
CA GLU A 73 2.97 10.03 5.97
C GLU A 73 1.54 10.59 5.90
N LYS A 74 1.39 11.92 6.01
CA LYS A 74 0.08 12.61 5.89
C LYS A 74 -0.64 12.41 4.54
N GLN A 75 0.07 11.97 3.51
CA GLN A 75 -0.47 11.68 2.18
C GLN A 75 -0.74 10.19 1.96
N ILE A 76 -0.39 9.34 2.94
CA ILE A 76 -0.55 7.90 2.85
C ILE A 76 -1.75 7.50 3.71
N SER A 77 -2.77 6.98 3.05
CA SER A 77 -3.96 6.43 3.66
C SER A 77 -3.96 4.91 3.53
N TRP A 78 -4.69 4.23 4.41
CA TRP A 78 -4.76 2.77 4.45
C TRP A 78 -6.19 2.31 4.30
N PHE A 79 -6.38 1.31 3.46
CA PHE A 79 -7.59 0.49 3.47
C PHE A 79 -7.46 -0.57 4.57
N ASN A 80 -8.48 -0.66 5.41
CA ASN A 80 -8.58 -1.67 6.45
C ASN A 80 -9.81 -2.53 6.18
N TYR A 81 -9.60 -3.77 5.77
CA TYR A 81 -10.66 -4.72 5.41
C TYR A 81 -11.74 -4.90 6.50
N TYR A 82 -11.36 -4.76 7.77
CA TYR A 82 -12.24 -4.98 8.91
C TYR A 82 -12.99 -3.73 9.37
N GLN A 83 -12.50 -2.53 9.01
CA GLN A 83 -13.07 -1.26 9.47
C GLN A 83 -13.71 -0.45 8.33
N ASP A 84 -13.23 -0.64 7.11
CA ASP A 84 -13.77 0.03 5.94
C ASP A 84 -15.02 -0.69 5.44
N ASN A 85 -16.05 0.10 5.15
CA ASN A 85 -17.24 -0.33 4.42
C ASN A 85 -17.14 0.13 2.95
N TYR A 86 -18.13 -0.22 2.14
CA TYR A 86 -18.11 0.15 0.73
C TYR A 86 -17.96 1.68 0.51
N ALA A 87 -18.67 2.49 1.29
CA ALA A 87 -18.70 3.94 1.08
C ALA A 87 -17.36 4.61 1.40
N ASN A 88 -16.72 4.27 2.53
CA ASN A 88 -15.43 4.86 2.88
C ASN A 88 -14.27 4.27 2.05
N ALA A 89 -14.34 3.00 1.63
CA ALA A 89 -13.38 2.41 0.71
C ALA A 89 -13.44 3.10 -0.65
N LYS A 90 -14.64 3.30 -1.21
CA LYS A 90 -14.84 4.04 -2.46
C LYS A 90 -14.29 5.46 -2.37
N ALA A 91 -14.56 6.17 -1.28
CA ALA A 91 -14.05 7.53 -1.09
C ALA A 91 -12.52 7.58 -1.01
N LYS A 92 -11.87 6.60 -0.37
CA LYS A 92 -10.40 6.49 -0.32
C LYS A 92 -9.82 6.22 -1.71
N ILE A 93 -10.42 5.30 -2.46
CA ILE A 93 -10.02 4.97 -3.84
C ILE A 93 -10.13 6.18 -4.76
N GLU A 94 -11.24 6.92 -4.69
CA GLU A 94 -11.48 8.11 -5.51
C GLU A 94 -10.56 9.30 -5.14
N ALA A 95 -10.04 9.33 -3.92
CA ALA A 95 -9.15 10.39 -3.44
C ALA A 95 -7.66 10.10 -3.68
N ALA A 96 -7.28 8.90 -4.11
CA ALA A 96 -5.89 8.46 -4.27
C ALA A 96 -5.39 8.69 -5.70
N ASP A 97 -4.13 9.14 -5.81
CA ASP A 97 -3.41 9.22 -7.09
C ASP A 97 -2.67 7.90 -7.38
N ILE A 98 -2.24 7.21 -6.32
CA ILE A 98 -1.54 5.93 -6.37
C ILE A 98 -2.27 4.93 -5.46
N ILE A 99 -2.60 3.76 -6.01
CA ILE A 99 -3.13 2.64 -5.24
C ILE A 99 -2.07 1.54 -5.21
N VAL A 100 -1.64 1.17 -4.01
CA VAL A 100 -0.70 0.08 -3.79
C VAL A 100 -1.48 -1.13 -3.32
N ILE A 101 -1.56 -2.14 -4.17
CA ILE A 101 -2.14 -3.43 -3.80
C ILE A 101 -0.99 -4.34 -3.38
N THR A 102 -1.04 -4.82 -2.14
CA THR A 102 -0.03 -5.71 -1.60
C THR A 102 -0.69 -6.97 -1.06
N GLY A 103 -0.05 -8.11 -1.30
CA GLY A 103 -0.42 -9.38 -0.72
C GLY A 103 0.69 -10.40 -0.84
N ASP A 104 0.66 -11.40 0.04
CA ASP A 104 1.70 -12.43 0.14
C ASP A 104 1.58 -13.49 -0.97
N CYS A 105 0.39 -13.60 -1.58
CA CYS A 105 0.11 -14.51 -2.69
C CYS A 105 -0.82 -13.85 -3.71
N GLY A 106 -0.30 -13.60 -4.93
CA GLY A 106 -1.05 -12.95 -6.00
C GLY A 106 -2.31 -13.71 -6.44
N GLU A 107 -2.36 -15.03 -6.23
CA GLU A 107 -3.53 -15.87 -6.53
C GLU A 107 -4.75 -15.55 -5.66
N TRP A 108 -4.55 -14.94 -4.48
CA TRP A 108 -5.60 -14.65 -3.50
C TRP A 108 -6.18 -13.23 -3.66
N ILE A 109 -5.51 -12.39 -4.45
CA ILE A 109 -5.94 -11.02 -4.75
C ILE A 109 -6.95 -11.01 -5.91
N MET A 110 -6.99 -12.06 -6.75
CA MET A 110 -7.76 -12.11 -8.01
C MET A 110 -8.91 -13.14 -8.04
N GLN A 111 -9.29 -13.72 -6.90
CA GLN A 111 -10.48 -14.57 -6.79
C GLN A 111 -11.69 -13.76 -6.33
#